data_AF-A0A915KJQ0-F1
#
_entry.id   AF-A0A915KJQ0-F1
#
_cell.length_a   1.000
_cell.length_b   1.000
_cell.length_c   1.000
_cell.angle_alpha   90.00
_cell.angle_beta   90.00
_cell.angle_gamma   90.00
#
_symmetry.space_group_name_H-M   'P 1'
#
loop_
_entity.id
_entity.type
_entity.pdbx_description
1 polymer ?
#
loop_
_entity_poly.entity_id
_entity_poly.type
_entity_poly.pdbx_seq_one_letter_code
_entity_poly.pdbx_strand_id
1 'polypeptide(L)' 'MACDPGQRADVAAVVMHEGLANVCLITSNMTIVRAKIDVNIPRKRKGNAAQHDKG' A
#
# COMPACT_ATOMS: atom_id res chain seq x y z
N MET A 1 23.97 -1.46 23.53
CA MET A 1 23.46 -1.34 22.14
C MET A 1 22.33 -0.31 21.98
N ALA A 2 22.03 0.56 22.97
CA ALA A 2 20.98 1.58 22.85
C ALA A 2 21.48 3.00 22.46
N CYS A 3 22.79 3.25 22.49
CA CYS A 3 23.36 4.60 22.30
C CYS A 3 24.29 4.73 21.09
N ASP A 4 24.04 3.97 20.01
CA ASP A 4 24.75 4.22 18.74
C ASP A 4 23.87 5.07 17.81
N PRO A 5 24.19 6.37 17.62
CA PRO A 5 23.40 7.28 16.79
C PRO A 5 23.55 7.00 15.29
N GLY A 6 24.53 6.18 14.88
CA GLY A 6 24.84 5.93 13.46
C GLY A 6 23.90 4.95 12.75
N GLN A 7 23.12 4.13 13.48
CA GLN A 7 22.33 3.03 12.89
C GLN A 7 20.81 3.27 12.83
N ARG A 8 20.33 4.45 13.23
CA ARG A 8 18.88 4.72 13.32
C ARG A 8 18.35 5.39 12.06
N ALA A 9 18.21 4.62 10.99
CA ALA A 9 17.43 5.02 9.81
C ALA A 9 16.07 4.32 9.88
N ASP A 10 14.99 5.10 10.00
CA ASP A 10 13.64 4.58 9.85
C ASP A 10 13.34 4.38 8.35
N VAL A 11 12.71 3.26 8.00
CA VAL A 11 12.37 2.91 6.62
C VAL A 11 10.86 2.93 6.45
N ALA A 12 10.38 3.59 5.40
CA ALA A 12 8.97 3.53 5.01
C ALA A 12 8.73 2.38 4.03
N ALA A 13 7.69 1.60 4.26
CA ALA A 13 7.27 0.51 3.39
C ALA A 13 5.76 0.61 3.09
N VAL A 14 5.37 0.31 1.86
CA VAL A 14 3.96 0.29 1.46
C VAL A 14 3.66 -1.06 0.82
N VAL A 15 2.76 -1.82 1.43
CA VAL A 15 2.30 -3.12 0.92
C VAL A 15 0.96 -2.90 0.22
N MET A 16 0.87 -3.25 -1.06
CA MET A 16 -0.33 -3.02 -1.87
C MET A 16 -0.86 -4.31 -2.48
N HIS A 17 -2.19 -4.42 -2.53
CA HIS A 17 -2.96 -5.42 -3.26
C HIS A 17 -4.17 -4.74 -3.91
N GLU A 18 -4.91 -5.43 -4.78
CA GLU A 18 -6.15 -4.90 -5.33
C GLU A 18 -7.11 -4.55 -4.17
N GLY A 19 -7.38 -3.26 -4.00
CA GLY A 19 -8.29 -2.75 -2.97
C GLY A 19 -7.71 -2.63 -1.56
N LEU A 20 -6.43 -2.95 -1.35
CA LEU A 20 -5.81 -2.88 -0.04
C LEU A 20 -4.43 -2.21 -0.12
N ALA A 21 -4.16 -1.28 0.77
CA ALA A 21 -2.81 -0.76 0.96
C ALA A 21 -2.51 -0.56 2.46
N ASN A 22 -1.36 -1.04 2.89
CA ASN A 22 -0.85 -0.86 4.25
C ASN A 22 0.43 -0.02 4.18
N VAL A 23 0.38 1.14 4.81
CA VAL A 23 1.54 2.03 4.95
C VAL A 23 2.19 1.70 6.28
N CYS A 24 3.42 1.19 6.25
CA CYS A 24 4.19 0.75 7.40
C CYS A 24 5.42 1.64 7.59
N LEU A 25 5.68 2.03 8.83
CA LEU A 25 6.96 2.60 9.26
C LEU A 25 7.75 1.50 9.98
N ILE A 26 8.91 1.16 9.43
CA ILE A 26 9.83 0.17 9.98
C ILE A 26 10.91 0.94 10.74
N THR A 27 10.84 0.87 12.06
CA THR A 27 11.89 1.34 12.96
C THR A 27 12.75 0.14 13.37
N SER A 28 13.97 0.40 13.86
CA SER A 28 14.95 -0.64 14.22
C SER A 28 14.46 -1.70 15.22
N ASN A 29 13.40 -1.43 15.99
CA ASN A 29 12.86 -2.33 17.01
C ASN A 29 11.37 -2.68 16.81
N MET A 30 10.68 -2.01 15.89
CA MET A 30 9.25 -2.24 15.69
C MET A 30 8.79 -1.82 14.31
N THR A 31 7.75 -2.48 13.81
CA THR A 31 7.03 -2.07 12.62
C THR A 31 5.67 -1.53 13.01
N ILE A 32 5.33 -0.33 12.54
CA ILE A 32 4.07 0.35 12.86
C ILE A 32 3.27 0.52 11.58
N VAL A 33 2.03 0.01 11.56
CA VAL A 33 1.09 0.34 10.47
C VAL A 33 0.54 1.74 10.73
N ARG A 34 0.92 2.70 9.88
CA ARG A 34 0.49 4.10 9.95
C ARG A 34 -0.88 4.32 9.33
N ALA A 35 -1.21 3.57 8.28
CA ALA A 35 -2.51 3.63 7.63
C ALA A 35 -2.85 2.30 6.98
N LYS A 36 -4.13 1.89 7.12
CA LYS A 36 -4.75 0.82 6.34
C LYS A 36 -5.79 1.44 5.43
N ILE A 37 -5.60 1.30 4.13
CA ILE A 37 -6.52 1.75 3.10
C ILE A 37 -7.23 0.50 2.59
N ASP A 38 -8.55 0.50 2.70
CA ASP A 38 -9.41 -0.60 2.28
C ASP A 38 -10.50 -0.04 1.37
N VAL A 39 -10.44 -0.41 0.09
CA VAL A 39 -11.31 0.09 -0.96
C VAL A 39 -11.74 -1.09 -1.80
N ASN A 40 -13.05 -1.32 -1.90
CA ASN A 40 -13.56 -2.33 -2.80
C ASN A 40 -13.36 -1.89 -4.25
N ILE A 41 -12.44 -2.52 -4.99
CA ILE A 41 -12.21 -2.26 -6.41
C ILE A 41 -13.19 -3.10 -7.22
N PRO A 42 -14.16 -2.48 -7.92
CA PRO A 42 -15.11 -3.22 -8.73
C PRO A 42 -14.40 -3.87 -9.91
N ARG A 43 -14.56 -5.18 -10.05
CA ARG A 43 -13.99 -5.93 -11.18
C ARG A 43 -14.61 -5.42 -12.48
N LYS A 44 -13.78 -5.35 -13.52
CA LYS A 44 -14.20 -4.95 -14.87
C LYS A 44 -15.43 -5.77 -15.31
N ARG A 45 -16.57 -5.10 -15.51
CA ARG A 45 -17.81 -5.74 -15.99
C ARG A 45 -17.59 -6.24 -17.42
N LYS A 46 -18.05 -7.45 -17.75
CA LYS A 46 -18.00 -8.05 -19.11
C LYS A 46 -18.70 -7.22 -20.21
N GLY A 47 -19.36 -6.10 -19.89
CA GLY A 47 -20.23 -5.35 -20.82
C GLY A 47 -19.68 -4.03 -21.38
N ASN A 48 -18.55 -3.49 -20.92
CA ASN A 48 -18.09 -2.16 -21.37
C ASN A 48 -17.28 -2.16 -22.68
N ALA A 49 -17.10 -3.32 -23.33
CA ALA A 49 -16.46 -3.38 -24.64
C ALA A 49 -17.42 -3.00 -25.80
N ALA A 50 -18.74 -2.93 -25.56
CA ALA A 50 -19.73 -2.62 -26.59
C ALA A 50 -19.93 -1.10 -26.85
N GLN A 51 -19.22 -0.23 -26.13
CA GLN A 51 -19.35 1.24 -26.26
C GLN A 51 -18.20 1.87 -27.08
N HIS A 52 -17.39 1.05 -27.75
CA HIS A 52 -16.29 1.50 -28.62
C HIS A 52 -16.54 1.18 -30.11
N ASP A 53 -17.78 0.92 -30.51
CA ASP A 53 -18.21 0.66 -31.90
C ASP A 53 -19.31 1.64 -32.35
N LYS A 54 -19.15 2.92 -32.01
CA LYS A 54 -19.87 4.01 -32.69
C LYS A 54 -18.84 5.00 -33.21
N GLY A 55 -18.20 4.59 -34.30
CA GLY A 55 -17.28 5.34 -35.12
C GLY A 55 -17.03 4.55 -36.39
#